data_AF-A0A8S3H821-F1
#
_entry.id   AF-A0A8S3H821-F1
#
_cell.length_a   1.000
_cell.length_b   1.000
_cell.length_c   1.000
_cell.angle_alpha   90.00
_cell.angle_beta   90.00
_cell.angle_gamma   90.00
#
_symmetry.space_group_name_H-M   'P 1'
#
loop_
_entity.id
_entity.type
_entity.pdbx_description
1 polymer ?
#
loop_
_entity_poly.entity_id
_entity_poly.type
_entity_poly.pdbx_seq_one_letter_code
_entity_poly.pdbx_strand_id
1 'polypeptide(L)'
;MIDLSSSNVTIDDLIIDNADLYESIRRSFARDPFEHYVNGICGLFICFLGIISNALSFSILIRRTMRLSTYVYLAGLCLSDFTTCLFLIPAYILDAYPIKILDCELPRTYAYTQILIITIDAISTTTRVLSVWLCVAFTIDRWIMICRPFDSPIYCTMKIARHITFFIYVVGVFYAVPLMFEYESHEE
;
A
#
# COMPACT_ATOMS: atom_id res chain seq x y z
N MET A 1 45.82 -45.12 -9.77
CA MET A 1 45.96 -43.92 -8.92
C MET A 1 44.83 -43.01 -9.32
N ILE A 2 43.68 -43.15 -8.66
CA ILE A 2 42.43 -42.46 -9.01
C ILE A 2 42.46 -41.13 -8.25
N ASP A 3 42.29 -40.02 -8.97
CA ASP A 3 42.36 -38.65 -8.48
C ASP A 3 41.31 -38.38 -7.40
N LEU A 4 41.68 -38.61 -6.14
CA LEU A 4 40.90 -38.22 -4.95
C LEU A 4 40.72 -36.70 -4.84
N SER A 5 41.49 -35.91 -5.60
CA SER A 5 41.40 -34.45 -5.60
C SER A 5 40.18 -33.93 -6.36
N SER A 6 39.72 -34.60 -7.42
CA SER A 6 38.57 -34.09 -8.19
C SER A 6 37.23 -34.36 -7.49
N SER A 7 37.12 -35.47 -6.75
CA SER A 7 35.91 -35.79 -5.98
C SER A 7 35.73 -34.88 -4.76
N ASN A 8 36.81 -34.46 -4.10
CA ASN A 8 36.74 -33.52 -2.98
C ASN A 8 36.28 -32.14 -3.45
N VAL A 9 36.78 -31.65 -4.60
CA VAL A 9 36.35 -30.37 -5.18
C VAL A 9 34.85 -30.38 -5.49
N THR A 10 34.31 -31.45 -6.08
CA THR A 10 32.87 -31.54 -6.34
C THR A 10 32.00 -31.67 -5.08
N ILE A 11 32.53 -32.25 -4.00
CA ILE A 11 31.81 -32.38 -2.73
C ILE A 11 31.83 -31.04 -1.98
N ASP A 12 32.96 -30.34 -2.00
CA ASP A 12 33.10 -29.01 -1.40
C ASP A 12 32.20 -28.00 -2.12
N ASP A 13 32.15 -28.01 -3.45
CA ASP A 13 31.25 -27.16 -4.23
C ASP A 13 29.77 -27.45 -3.93
N LEU A 14 29.38 -28.72 -3.78
CA LEU A 14 28.02 -29.09 -3.41
C LEU A 14 27.66 -28.67 -1.99
N ILE A 15 28.62 -28.71 -1.05
CA ILE A 15 28.42 -28.27 0.34
C ILE A 15 28.31 -26.75 0.40
N ILE A 16 29.12 -26.02 -0.38
CA ILE A 16 29.08 -24.57 -0.48
C ILE A 16 27.75 -24.11 -1.08
N ASP A 17 27.30 -24.72 -2.18
CA ASP A 17 26.02 -24.37 -2.84
C ASP A 17 24.82 -24.63 -1.92
N ASN A 18 24.83 -25.74 -1.16
CA ASN A 18 23.81 -26.00 -0.16
C ASN A 18 23.90 -25.03 1.04
N ALA A 19 25.09 -24.63 1.48
CA ALA A 19 25.26 -23.67 2.57
C ALA A 19 24.78 -22.27 2.17
N ASP A 20 25.07 -21.83 0.95
CA ASP A 20 24.59 -20.56 0.39
C ASP A 20 23.07 -20.60 0.17
N LEU A 21 22.52 -21.73 -0.25
CA LEU A 21 21.07 -21.96 -0.33
C LEU A 21 20.41 -21.91 1.06
N TYR A 22 21.02 -22.56 2.06
CA TYR A 22 20.54 -22.50 3.44
C TYR A 22 20.66 -21.08 4.01
N GLU A 23 21.69 -20.33 3.67
CA GLU A 23 21.89 -18.97 4.18
C GLU A 23 20.98 -17.96 3.48
N SER A 24 20.69 -18.13 2.20
CA SER A 24 19.68 -17.36 1.47
C SER A 24 18.27 -17.70 1.95
N ILE A 25 17.94 -18.98 2.19
CA ILE A 25 16.70 -19.40 2.86
C ILE A 25 16.65 -18.79 4.26
N ARG A 26 17.73 -18.83 5.03
CA ARG A 26 17.81 -18.27 6.39
C ARG A 26 17.66 -16.76 6.39
N ARG A 27 18.22 -16.04 5.42
CA ARG A 27 18.04 -14.57 5.27
C ARG A 27 16.62 -14.22 4.84
N SER A 28 16.02 -14.98 3.93
CA SER A 28 14.61 -14.85 3.56
C SER A 28 13.66 -15.17 4.73
N PHE A 29 14.04 -16.09 5.62
CA PHE A 29 13.28 -16.44 6.82
C PHE A 29 13.63 -15.59 8.05
N ALA A 30 14.77 -14.88 8.03
CA ALA A 30 15.21 -13.93 9.04
C ALA A 30 14.67 -12.52 8.74
N ARG A 31 13.42 -12.44 8.30
CA ARG A 31 12.61 -11.28 8.65
C ARG A 31 12.54 -11.31 10.18
N ASP A 32 13.12 -10.32 10.84
CA ASP A 32 13.26 -10.37 12.30
C ASP A 32 11.89 -10.68 12.91
N PRO A 33 11.78 -11.58 13.91
CA PRO A 33 10.50 -11.84 14.57
C PRO A 33 9.88 -10.54 15.07
N PHE A 34 10.72 -9.55 15.39
CA PHE A 34 10.29 -8.19 15.68
C PHE A 34 9.51 -7.53 14.53
N GLU A 35 9.98 -7.59 13.28
CA GLU A 35 9.28 -7.03 12.10
C GLU A 35 7.95 -7.73 11.86
N HIS A 36 7.89 -9.06 12.04
CA HIS A 36 6.66 -9.84 11.91
C HIS A 36 5.57 -9.38 12.88
N TYR A 37 5.94 -9.27 14.17
CA TYR A 37 5.00 -8.85 15.22
C TYR A 37 4.61 -7.38 15.07
N VAL A 38 5.56 -6.49 14.76
CA VAL A 38 5.28 -5.06 14.61
C VAL A 38 4.46 -4.79 13.35
N ASN A 39 4.87 -5.30 12.18
CA ASN A 39 4.17 -5.02 10.94
C ASN A 39 2.79 -5.68 10.89
N GLY A 40 2.69 -6.95 11.29
CA GLY A 40 1.43 -7.68 11.30
C GLY A 40 0.45 -7.17 12.36
N ILE A 41 0.80 -7.29 13.64
CA ILE A 41 -0.16 -7.04 14.73
C ILE A 41 -0.38 -5.54 14.97
N CYS A 42 0.69 -4.73 15.01
CA CYS A 42 0.51 -3.29 15.17
C CYS A 42 -0.10 -2.67 13.91
N GLY A 43 0.30 -3.12 12.71
CA GLY A 43 -0.31 -2.68 11.44
C GLY A 43 -1.82 -2.92 11.40
N LEU A 44 -2.28 -4.12 11.77
CA LEU A 44 -3.71 -4.43 11.86
C LEU A 44 -4.44 -3.52 12.84
N PHE A 45 -3.89 -3.31 14.03
CA PHE A 45 -4.50 -2.42 15.02
C PHE A 45 -4.63 -0.98 14.50
N ILE A 46 -3.60 -0.47 13.82
CA ILE A 46 -3.62 0.86 13.19
C ILE A 46 -4.67 0.91 12.08
N CYS A 47 -4.79 -0.12 11.24
CA CYS A 47 -5.81 -0.18 10.20
C CYS A 47 -7.23 -0.17 10.77
N PHE A 48 -7.50 -0.91 11.86
CA PHE A 48 -8.80 -0.90 12.52
C PHE A 48 -9.16 0.50 13.04
N LEU A 49 -8.23 1.15 13.74
CA LEU A 49 -8.42 2.53 14.19
C LEU A 49 -8.63 3.46 12.99
N GLY A 50 -7.81 3.32 11.95
CA GLY A 50 -7.89 4.11 10.72
C GLY A 50 -9.25 4.00 10.04
N ILE A 51 -9.82 2.80 9.94
CA ILE A 51 -11.17 2.57 9.39
C ILE A 51 -12.22 3.29 10.22
N ILE A 52 -12.22 3.11 11.54
CA ILE A 52 -13.22 3.72 12.42
C ILE A 52 -13.11 5.24 12.39
N SER A 53 -11.91 5.78 12.56
CA SER A 53 -11.65 7.22 12.61
C SER A 53 -11.99 7.92 11.29
N ASN A 54 -11.60 7.33 10.15
CA ASN A 54 -11.88 7.92 8.84
C ASN A 54 -13.35 7.79 8.44
N ALA A 55 -14.00 6.67 8.76
CA ALA A 55 -15.44 6.50 8.51
C ALA A 55 -16.29 7.50 9.30
N LEU A 56 -15.97 7.70 10.59
CA LEU A 56 -16.64 8.70 11.43
C LEU A 56 -16.41 10.12 10.90
N SER A 57 -15.16 10.46 10.56
CA SER A 57 -14.80 11.77 10.02
C SER A 57 -15.54 12.05 8.71
N PHE A 58 -15.57 11.08 7.79
CA PHE A 58 -16.32 11.19 6.53
C PHE A 58 -17.82 11.39 6.76
N SER A 59 -18.42 10.62 7.67
CA SER A 59 -19.85 10.73 8.03
C SER A 59 -20.20 12.08 8.63
N ILE A 60 -19.30 12.67 9.42
CA ILE A 60 -19.48 14.02 9.97
C ILE A 60 -19.33 15.08 8.86
N LEU A 61 -18.31 14.92 8.00
CA LEU A 61 -18.00 15.85 6.92
C LEU A 61 -19.11 15.92 5.87
N ILE A 62 -19.78 14.80 5.55
CA ILE A 62 -20.88 14.76 4.59
C ILE A 62 -22.17 15.37 5.15
N ARG A 63 -22.40 15.26 6.47
CA ARG A 63 -23.57 15.82 7.16
C ARG A 63 -23.44 17.31 7.44
N ARG A 64 -22.22 17.82 7.57
CA ARG A 64 -21.99 19.25 7.77
C ARG A 64 -22.43 19.99 6.49
N THR A 65 -23.51 20.75 6.59
CA THR A 65 -24.07 21.64 5.54
C THR A 65 -23.14 22.81 5.19
N MET A 66 -21.84 22.56 5.10
CA MET A 66 -20.81 23.58 5.11
C MET A 66 -20.41 23.94 3.69
N ARG A 67 -20.50 25.23 3.39
CA ARG A 67 -20.19 25.84 2.09
C ARG A 67 -18.69 25.98 1.77
N LEU A 68 -17.79 25.37 2.55
CA LEU A 68 -16.34 25.58 2.43
C LEU A 68 -15.71 24.53 1.51
N SER A 69 -14.85 25.00 0.59
CA SER A 69 -14.01 24.18 -0.30
C SER A 69 -13.24 23.09 0.44
N THR A 70 -12.72 23.44 1.61
CA THR A 70 -11.86 22.61 2.44
C THR A 70 -12.49 21.29 2.89
N TYR A 71 -13.79 21.28 3.18
CA TYR A 71 -14.46 20.04 3.59
C TYR A 71 -14.52 19.01 2.46
N VAL A 72 -14.45 19.46 1.20
CA VAL A 72 -14.37 18.56 0.05
C VAL A 72 -13.03 17.82 0.03
N TYR A 73 -11.92 18.53 0.28
CA TYR A 73 -10.60 17.90 0.36
C TYR A 73 -10.50 16.96 1.56
N LEU A 74 -10.98 17.38 2.73
CA LEU A 74 -11.00 16.54 3.93
C LEU A 74 -11.86 15.29 3.75
N ALA A 75 -13.03 15.40 3.11
CA ALA A 75 -13.87 14.24 2.82
C ALA A 75 -13.18 13.29 1.84
N GLY A 76 -12.51 13.83 0.82
CA GLY A 76 -11.68 13.05 -0.09
C GLY A 76 -10.55 12.33 0.64
N LEU A 77 -9.89 13.00 1.58
CA LEU A 77 -8.76 12.45 2.36
C LEU A 77 -9.23 11.32 3.28
N CYS A 78 -10.34 11.50 3.99
CA CYS A 78 -10.93 10.43 4.79
C CYS A 78 -11.33 9.22 3.95
N LEU A 79 -11.83 9.44 2.72
CA LEU A 79 -12.18 8.36 1.82
C LEU A 79 -10.92 7.58 1.37
N SER A 80 -9.84 8.27 1.00
CA SER A 80 -8.58 7.61 0.62
C SER A 80 -7.95 6.85 1.80
N ASP A 81 -7.94 7.42 3.00
CA ASP A 81 -7.34 6.76 4.16
C ASP A 81 -8.15 5.54 4.60
N PHE A 82 -9.50 5.64 4.54
CA PHE A 82 -10.39 4.51 4.78
C PHE A 82 -10.12 3.37 3.79
N THR A 83 -10.08 3.70 2.50
CA THR A 83 -9.83 2.73 1.43
C THR A 83 -8.45 2.10 1.57
N THR A 84 -7.43 2.88 1.87
CA THR A 84 -6.06 2.38 2.14
C THR A 84 -6.08 1.36 3.27
N CYS A 85 -6.68 1.70 4.42
CA CYS A 85 -6.73 0.79 5.57
C CYS A 85 -7.50 -0.49 5.24
N LEU A 86 -8.56 -0.41 4.43
CA LEU A 86 -9.33 -1.58 4.01
C LEU A 86 -8.50 -2.55 3.16
N PHE A 87 -7.75 -2.03 2.19
CA PHE A 87 -6.90 -2.83 1.31
C PHE A 87 -5.60 -3.30 1.97
N LEU A 88 -5.18 -2.71 3.09
CA LEU A 88 -4.00 -3.14 3.84
C LEU A 88 -4.23 -4.32 4.77
N ILE A 89 -5.48 -4.56 5.19
CA ILE A 89 -5.81 -5.65 6.11
C ILE A 89 -5.36 -7.02 5.57
N PRO A 90 -5.64 -7.41 4.31
CA PRO A 90 -5.19 -8.69 3.77
C PRO A 90 -3.66 -8.83 3.79
N ALA A 91 -2.92 -7.77 3.45
CA ALA A 91 -1.47 -7.77 3.46
C ALA A 91 -0.92 -7.98 4.88
N TYR A 92 -1.45 -7.28 5.88
CA TYR A 92 -1.01 -7.47 7.27
C TYR A 92 -1.46 -8.80 7.88
N ILE A 93 -2.56 -9.39 7.42
CA ILE A 93 -2.96 -10.75 7.85
C ILE A 93 -1.96 -11.78 7.32
N LEU A 94 -1.55 -11.66 6.04
CA LEU A 94 -0.54 -12.54 5.44
C LEU A 94 0.82 -12.37 6.13
N ASP A 95 1.18 -11.14 6.47
CA ASP A 95 2.37 -10.84 7.25
C ASP A 95 2.27 -11.29 8.70
N ALA A 96 1.09 -11.40 9.32
CA ALA A 96 0.93 -11.87 10.71
C ALA A 96 0.84 -13.41 10.80
N TYR A 97 0.25 -14.04 9.79
CA TYR A 97 0.13 -15.48 9.65
C TYR A 97 0.71 -15.87 8.29
N PRO A 98 2.01 -16.21 8.25
CA PRO A 98 2.62 -16.66 7.01
C PRO A 98 2.00 -18.03 6.72
N ILE A 99 0.96 -18.03 5.90
CA ILE A 99 0.38 -19.27 5.39
C ILE A 99 1.52 -19.91 4.62
N LYS A 100 2.07 -21.01 5.14
CA LYS A 100 2.95 -21.86 4.35
C LYS A 100 2.09 -22.31 3.17
N ILE A 101 2.33 -21.75 1.97
CA ILE A 101 1.71 -22.17 0.71
C ILE A 101 2.31 -23.52 0.28
N LEU A 102 2.51 -24.42 1.24
CA LEU A 102 2.86 -25.80 1.01
C LEU A 102 1.53 -26.53 0.79
N ASP A 103 1.40 -27.15 -0.38
CA ASP A 103 0.39 -28.17 -0.71
C ASP A 103 -0.97 -27.71 -1.29
N CYS A 104 -1.02 -26.64 -2.09
CA CYS A 104 -2.14 -26.44 -3.03
C CYS A 104 -1.76 -26.88 -4.44
N GLU A 105 -1.96 -28.16 -4.75
CA GLU A 105 -1.75 -28.80 -6.07
C GLU A 105 -2.68 -28.31 -7.21
N LEU A 106 -3.28 -27.12 -7.07
CA LEU A 106 -4.17 -26.54 -8.07
C LEU A 106 -3.53 -25.27 -8.65
N PRO A 107 -2.83 -25.36 -9.81
CA PRO A 107 -2.11 -24.23 -10.41
C PRO A 107 -3.02 -23.05 -10.73
N ARG A 108 -4.32 -23.31 -10.93
CA ARG A 108 -5.31 -22.26 -11.20
C ARG A 108 -5.61 -21.39 -9.98
N THR A 109 -5.67 -21.98 -8.77
CA THR A 109 -5.98 -21.23 -7.54
C THR A 109 -4.83 -20.33 -7.14
N TYR A 110 -3.59 -20.79 -7.33
CA TYR A 110 -2.38 -20.03 -7.03
C TYR A 110 -2.24 -18.76 -7.87
N ALA A 111 -2.42 -18.86 -9.19
CA ALA A 111 -2.35 -17.70 -10.08
C ALA A 111 -3.42 -16.63 -9.75
N TYR A 112 -4.65 -17.05 -9.41
CA TYR A 112 -5.68 -16.10 -8.98
C TYR A 112 -5.32 -15.41 -7.66
N THR A 113 -4.75 -16.14 -6.69
CA THR A 113 -4.34 -15.55 -5.41
C THR A 113 -3.20 -14.54 -5.57
N GLN A 114 -2.21 -14.81 -6.44
CA GLN A 114 -1.11 -13.88 -6.72
C GLN A 114 -1.60 -12.58 -7.36
N ILE A 115 -2.39 -12.69 -8.43
CA ILE A 115 -2.98 -11.51 -9.11
C ILE A 115 -3.78 -10.67 -8.10
N LEU A 116 -4.57 -11.31 -7.23
CA LEU A 116 -5.31 -10.59 -6.20
C LEU A 116 -4.40 -9.85 -5.22
N ILE A 117 -3.32 -10.46 -4.73
CA ILE A 117 -2.37 -9.81 -3.82
C ILE A 117 -1.71 -8.59 -4.49
N ILE A 118 -1.24 -8.73 -5.72
CA ILE A 118 -0.63 -7.64 -6.50
C ILE A 118 -1.62 -6.50 -6.70
N THR A 119 -2.85 -6.81 -7.11
CA THR A 119 -3.88 -5.79 -7.32
C THR A 119 -4.21 -5.04 -6.03
N ILE A 120 -4.30 -5.74 -4.90
CA ILE A 120 -4.56 -5.15 -3.60
C ILE A 120 -3.43 -4.22 -3.18
N ASP A 121 -2.17 -4.64 -3.37
CA ASP A 121 -1.02 -3.83 -2.99
C ASP A 121 -0.91 -2.56 -3.85
N ALA A 122 -1.07 -2.70 -5.17
CA ALA A 122 -1.07 -1.57 -6.11
C ALA A 122 -2.19 -0.56 -5.80
N ILE A 123 -3.41 -1.03 -5.49
CA ILE A 123 -4.52 -0.16 -5.08
C ILE A 123 -4.19 0.54 -3.77
N SER A 124 -3.63 -0.18 -2.79
CA SER A 124 -3.29 0.39 -1.49
C SER A 124 -2.24 1.49 -1.60
N THR A 125 -1.20 1.26 -2.40
CA THR A 125 -0.11 2.22 -2.66
C THR A 125 -0.62 3.45 -3.41
N THR A 126 -1.45 3.25 -4.43
CA THR A 126 -2.09 4.36 -5.16
C THR A 126 -2.95 5.21 -4.22
N THR A 127 -3.71 4.57 -3.33
CA THR A 127 -4.62 5.28 -2.42
C THR A 127 -3.87 6.09 -1.36
N ARG A 128 -2.70 5.60 -0.89
CA ARG A 128 -1.80 6.38 -0.02
C ARG A 128 -1.28 7.63 -0.73
N VAL A 129 -0.85 7.50 -1.98
CA VAL A 129 -0.37 8.62 -2.80
C VAL A 129 -1.49 9.65 -3.01
N LEU A 130 -2.72 9.19 -3.27
CA LEU A 130 -3.90 10.06 -3.36
C LEU A 130 -4.12 10.87 -2.08
N SER A 131 -4.00 10.26 -0.89
CA SER A 131 -4.12 10.96 0.39
C SER A 131 -3.11 12.09 0.53
N VAL A 132 -1.85 11.85 0.12
CA VAL A 132 -0.80 12.88 0.13
C VAL A 132 -1.16 14.05 -0.79
N TRP A 133 -1.59 13.79 -2.03
CA TRP A 133 -1.97 14.86 -2.96
C TRP A 133 -3.22 15.64 -2.50
N LEU A 134 -4.18 14.97 -1.87
CA LEU A 134 -5.34 15.61 -1.27
C LEU A 134 -4.94 16.49 -0.07
N CYS A 135 -3.97 16.04 0.73
CA CYS A 135 -3.40 16.85 1.82
C CYS A 135 -2.70 18.10 1.26
N VAL A 136 -1.89 17.95 0.21
CA VAL A 136 -1.26 19.08 -0.49
C VAL A 136 -2.33 20.07 -0.99
N ALA A 137 -3.37 19.59 -1.68
CA ALA A 137 -4.46 20.45 -2.14
C ALA A 137 -5.19 21.16 -0.98
N PHE A 138 -5.44 20.47 0.13
CA PHE A 138 -6.00 21.05 1.34
C PHE A 138 -5.11 22.16 1.92
N THR A 139 -3.80 21.94 1.99
CA THR A 139 -2.86 22.95 2.52
C THR A 139 -2.78 24.17 1.62
N ILE A 140 -2.80 24.00 0.30
CA ILE A 140 -2.83 25.10 -0.67
C ILE A 140 -4.10 25.93 -0.51
N ASP A 141 -5.27 25.29 -0.42
CA ASP A 141 -6.56 25.96 -0.21
C ASP A 141 -6.55 26.80 1.08
N ARG A 142 -6.00 26.25 2.17
CA ARG A 142 -5.84 26.97 3.45
C ARG A 142 -4.84 28.11 3.37
N TRP A 143 -3.73 27.92 2.65
CA TRP A 143 -2.72 28.95 2.43
C TRP A 143 -3.27 30.13 1.64
N ILE A 144 -4.02 29.89 0.55
CA ILE A 144 -4.68 30.94 -0.23
C ILE A 144 -5.67 31.72 0.63
N MET A 145 -6.49 31.01 1.41
CA MET A 145 -7.48 31.65 2.28
C MET A 145 -6.85 32.59 3.31
N ILE A 146 -5.67 32.25 3.85
CA ILE A 146 -4.97 33.04 4.87
C ILE A 146 -4.15 34.18 4.24
N CYS A 147 -3.34 33.88 3.22
CA CYS A 147 -2.40 34.84 2.65
C CYS A 147 -3.04 35.77 1.61
N ARG A 148 -4.17 35.36 1.01
CA ARG A 148 -4.86 36.10 -0.06
C ARG A 148 -6.37 36.16 0.19
N PRO A 149 -6.82 36.88 1.23
CA PRO A 149 -8.23 36.92 1.62
C PRO A 149 -9.16 37.49 0.53
N PHE A 150 -8.68 38.42 -0.31
CA PHE A 150 -9.46 38.99 -1.43
C PHE A 150 -9.60 38.03 -2.61
N ASP A 151 -8.61 37.15 -2.82
CA ASP A 151 -8.61 36.16 -3.90
C ASP A 151 -9.33 34.86 -3.48
N SER A 152 -9.39 34.57 -2.18
CA SER A 152 -10.04 33.40 -1.58
C SER A 152 -11.44 33.07 -2.13
N PRO A 153 -12.41 34.00 -2.24
CA PRO A 153 -13.74 33.66 -2.77
C PRO A 153 -13.73 33.23 -4.25
N ILE A 154 -12.66 33.54 -5.01
CA ILE A 154 -12.50 33.15 -6.41
C ILE A 154 -11.91 31.74 -6.50
N TYR A 155 -10.84 31.46 -5.74
CA TYR A 155 -10.10 30.19 -5.83
C TYR A 155 -10.64 29.10 -4.88
N CYS A 156 -11.09 29.47 -3.68
CA CYS A 156 -11.56 28.55 -2.62
C CYS A 156 -13.07 28.29 -2.72
N THR A 157 -13.55 27.90 -3.91
CA THR A 157 -14.96 27.52 -4.11
C THR A 157 -15.15 26.00 -4.06
N MET A 158 -16.33 25.55 -3.61
CA MET A 158 -16.64 24.11 -3.57
C MET A 158 -16.62 23.44 -4.96
N LYS A 159 -16.96 24.19 -6.01
CA LYS A 159 -16.97 23.68 -7.39
C LYS A 159 -15.55 23.37 -7.88
N ILE A 160 -14.62 24.28 -7.60
CA ILE A 160 -13.20 24.12 -7.92
C ILE A 160 -12.62 22.98 -7.08
N ALA A 161 -12.88 22.97 -5.77
CA ALA A 161 -12.39 21.91 -4.89
C ALA A 161 -12.86 20.52 -5.34
N ARG A 162 -14.13 20.38 -5.74
CA ARG A 162 -14.65 19.11 -6.27
C ARG A 162 -13.95 18.70 -7.57
N HIS A 163 -13.69 19.65 -8.48
CA HIS A 163 -12.96 19.38 -9.71
C HIS A 163 -11.51 18.96 -9.42
N ILE A 164 -10.82 19.65 -8.51
CA ILE A 164 -9.45 19.31 -8.11
C ILE A 164 -9.41 17.93 -7.48
N THR A 165 -10.28 17.65 -6.50
CA THR A 165 -10.40 16.32 -5.89
C THR A 165 -10.65 15.24 -6.94
N PHE A 166 -11.62 15.45 -7.85
CA PHE A 166 -11.91 14.51 -8.93
C PHE A 166 -10.70 14.29 -9.84
N PHE A 167 -10.01 15.36 -10.24
CA PHE A 167 -8.81 15.28 -11.06
C PHE A 167 -7.70 14.48 -10.37
N ILE A 168 -7.45 14.72 -9.08
CA ILE A 168 -6.47 13.95 -8.30
C ILE A 168 -6.81 12.46 -8.32
N TYR A 169 -8.08 12.09 -8.09
CA TYR A 169 -8.52 10.70 -8.17
C TYR A 169 -8.31 10.08 -9.56
N VAL A 170 -8.63 10.82 -10.62
CA VAL A 170 -8.42 10.35 -12.01
C VAL A 170 -6.93 10.13 -12.28
N VAL A 171 -6.07 11.06 -11.90
CA VAL A 171 -4.60 10.91 -12.04
C VAL A 171 -4.10 9.72 -11.23
N GLY A 172 -4.63 9.49 -10.03
CA GLY A 172 -4.28 8.31 -9.24
C GLY A 172 -4.64 6.99 -9.93
N VAL A 173 -5.81 6.92 -10.57
CA VAL A 173 -6.18 5.72 -11.37
C VAL A 173 -5.20 5.50 -12.51
N PHE A 174 -4.78 6.57 -13.20
CA PHE A 174 -3.75 6.46 -14.23
C PHE A 174 -2.37 6.06 -13.67
N TYR A 175 -2.06 6.45 -12.44
CA TYR A 175 -0.84 6.04 -11.73
C TYR A 175 -0.88 4.57 -11.28
N ALA A 176 -2.07 4.02 -11.01
CA ALA A 176 -2.21 2.59 -10.66
C ALA A 176 -1.82 1.66 -11.81
N VAL A 177 -2.04 2.07 -13.06
CA VAL A 177 -1.75 1.26 -14.26
C VAL A 177 -0.25 0.91 -14.40
N PRO A 178 0.70 1.87 -14.44
CA PRO A 178 2.12 1.55 -14.52
C PRO A 178 2.61 0.76 -13.31
N LEU A 179 2.04 1.02 -12.12
CA LEU A 179 2.40 0.29 -10.91
C LEU A 179 2.06 -1.20 -11.04
N MET A 180 0.91 -1.54 -11.62
CA MET A 180 0.52 -2.93 -11.87
C MET A 180 1.49 -3.64 -12.83
N PHE A 181 2.00 -2.93 -13.84
CA PHE A 181 3.03 -3.47 -14.74
C PHE A 181 4.39 -3.64 -14.08
N GLU A 182 4.75 -2.76 -13.15
CA GLU A 182 6.00 -2.87 -12.37
C GLU A 182 6.00 -4.15 -11.52
N TYR A 183 4.87 -4.48 -10.89
CA TYR A 183 4.75 -5.74 -10.14
C TYR A 183 4.87 -6.99 -11.03
N GLU A 184 4.31 -6.98 -12.24
CA GLU A 184 4.45 -8.09 -13.19
C GLU A 184 5.91 -8.29 -13.61
N SER A 185 6.67 -7.21 -13.78
CA SER A 185 8.10 -7.28 -14.15
C SER A 185 9.03 -7.80 -13.04
N HIS A 186 8.57 -7.82 -11.78
CA HIS A 186 9.34 -8.35 -10.65
C HIS A 186 9.08 -9.84 -10.39
N GLU A 187 8.09 -10.45 -11.05
CA GLU A 187 7.77 -11.88 -10.93
C GLU A 187 8.43 -12.76 -12.01
N GLU A 188 8.98 -12.16 -13.08
CA GLU A 188 9.82 -12.84 -14.10
C GLU A 188 11.30 -12.89 -13.72
#